data_AF-A0A1Y1VZ17-F1
#
_entry.id   AF-A0A1Y1VZ17-F1
#
_cell.length_a   1.000
_cell.length_b   1.000
_cell.length_c   1.000
_cell.angle_alpha   90.00
_cell.angle_beta   90.00
_cell.angle_gamma   90.00
#
_symmetry.space_group_name_H-M   'P 1'
#
loop_
_entity.id
_entity.type
_entity.pdbx_description
1 polymer ?
#
loop_
_entity_poly.entity_id
_entity_poly.type
_entity_poly.pdbx_seq_one_letter_code
_entity_poly.pdbx_strand_id
1 'polypeptide(L)'
;MGASNSKQEPVVIYANEVPIGLVREAQTKKKQPAAPTKSSGVQLSEKEIADKVEQGVAQELARILEQTQLAAMQAKERQASTAELLNEIRDTTALLGERRGEKSPTFQSALAKRDAVAACLREKGGRTLDCWEEVGEFKQAVGELEREFVAGSK
;
A
#
# COMPACT_ATOMS: atom_id res chain seq x y z
N MET A 1 -32.21 37.00 -3.85
CA MET A 1 -31.52 36.16 -4.86
C MET A 1 -30.06 36.57 -4.85
N GLY A 2 -29.16 35.70 -4.40
CA GLY A 2 -27.73 35.98 -4.33
C GLY A 2 -26.98 34.67 -4.23
N ALA A 3 -26.48 34.18 -5.37
CA ALA A 3 -25.72 32.95 -5.47
C ALA A 3 -24.23 33.26 -5.24
N SER A 4 -23.66 32.71 -4.18
CA SER A 4 -22.21 32.71 -3.94
C SER A 4 -21.57 31.63 -4.82
N ASN A 5 -20.81 32.07 -5.83
CA ASN A 5 -20.05 31.22 -6.72
C ASN A 5 -18.69 30.93 -6.07
N SER A 6 -18.48 29.68 -5.64
CA SER A 6 -17.24 29.22 -5.02
C SER A 6 -16.21 28.92 -6.10
N LYS A 7 -15.04 29.58 -6.04
CA LYS A 7 -13.90 29.28 -6.91
C LYS A 7 -13.33 27.91 -6.52
N GLN A 8 -13.36 26.96 -7.45
CA GLN A 8 -12.55 25.74 -7.38
C GLN A 8 -11.50 25.82 -8.49
N GLU A 9 -10.24 25.93 -8.09
CA GLU A 9 -9.09 25.82 -8.99
C GLU A 9 -8.97 24.36 -9.49
N PRO A 10 -8.63 24.13 -10.76
CA PRO A 10 -8.57 22.79 -11.31
C PRO A 10 -7.32 22.04 -10.80
N VAL A 11 -7.56 20.87 -10.20
CA VAL A 11 -6.53 19.90 -9.84
C VAL A 11 -5.90 19.34 -11.11
N VAL A 12 -4.64 19.68 -11.37
CA VAL A 12 -3.85 19.12 -12.46
C VAL A 12 -3.21 17.82 -11.97
N ILE A 13 -3.73 16.68 -12.42
CA ILE A 13 -3.10 15.37 -12.23
C ILE A 13 -2.31 15.04 -13.50
N TYR A 14 -0.99 15.01 -13.39
CA TYR A 14 -0.12 14.50 -14.46
C TYR A 14 -0.16 12.97 -14.44
N ALA A 15 -0.95 12.37 -15.34
CA ALA A 15 -0.88 10.94 -15.61
C ALA A 15 0.14 10.70 -16.74
N ASN A 16 1.26 10.09 -16.38
CA ASN A 16 2.22 9.51 -17.33
C ASN A 16 1.55 8.37 -18.12
N GLU A 17 1.76 8.39 -19.44
CA GLU A 17 1.81 7.23 -20.35
C GLU A 17 0.50 6.43 -20.59
N VAL A 18 -0.55 7.06 -21.16
CA VAL A 18 -1.55 6.31 -21.96
C VAL A 18 -2.01 7.17 -23.16
N PRO A 19 -1.98 6.66 -24.42
CA PRO A 19 -2.33 7.47 -25.58
C PRO A 19 -3.86 7.66 -25.70
N ILE A 20 -4.33 8.89 -25.46
CA ILE A 20 -5.70 9.32 -25.79
C ILE A 20 -5.70 9.82 -27.24
N GLY A 21 -6.04 8.93 -28.17
CA GLY A 21 -6.29 9.30 -29.56
C GLY A 21 -7.78 9.51 -29.80
N LEU A 22 -8.31 10.71 -29.56
CA LEU A 22 -9.58 11.15 -30.16
C LEU A 22 -9.68 12.68 -30.19
N VAL A 23 -8.97 13.31 -31.13
CA VAL A 23 -9.28 14.69 -31.55
C VAL A 23 -9.98 14.63 -32.91
N ARG A 24 -11.24 15.03 -32.84
CA ARG A 24 -12.17 15.26 -33.93
C ARG A 24 -11.75 16.52 -34.68
N GLU A 25 -10.99 16.37 -35.76
CA GLU A 25 -10.81 17.46 -36.74
C GLU A 25 -11.79 17.29 -37.90
N ALA A 26 -12.61 18.33 -38.05
CA ALA A 26 -13.61 18.48 -39.08
C ALA A 26 -12.95 18.49 -40.47
N GLN A 27 -13.42 17.58 -41.33
CA GLN A 27 -13.02 17.51 -42.72
C GLN A 27 -13.44 18.78 -43.46
N THR A 28 -12.47 19.45 -44.09
CA THR A 28 -12.72 20.41 -45.16
C THR A 28 -12.56 19.72 -46.52
N LYS A 29 -13.66 19.72 -47.28
CA LYS A 29 -13.81 19.65 -48.76
C LYS A 29 -12.96 18.64 -49.57
N LYS A 30 -13.65 17.72 -50.26
CA LYS A 30 -13.55 17.57 -51.73
C LYS A 30 -14.78 16.88 -52.34
N LYS A 31 -15.03 17.20 -53.60
CA LYS A 31 -16.27 17.09 -54.38
C LYS A 31 -16.11 15.97 -55.43
N GLN A 32 -17.24 15.31 -55.77
CA GLN A 32 -17.57 14.47 -56.96
C GLN A 32 -17.14 12.98 -56.97
N PRO A 33 -17.80 12.11 -57.78
CA PRO A 33 -19.23 11.98 -58.08
C PRO A 33 -19.76 10.54 -57.85
N ALA A 34 -21.06 10.35 -58.06
CA ALA A 34 -21.84 9.13 -57.80
C ALA A 34 -21.30 7.83 -58.39
N ALA A 35 -21.26 6.79 -57.56
CA ALA A 35 -21.35 5.39 -57.96
C ALA A 35 -22.56 4.77 -57.21
N PRO A 36 -23.43 4.00 -57.86
CA PRO A 36 -24.57 3.40 -57.19
C PRO A 36 -24.10 2.26 -56.29
N THR A 37 -23.91 2.53 -55.00
CA THR A 37 -23.88 1.49 -53.99
C THR A 37 -25.28 0.89 -53.91
N LYS A 38 -25.41 -0.31 -54.46
CA LYS A 38 -26.58 -1.17 -54.30
C LYS A 38 -26.83 -1.30 -52.80
N SER A 39 -27.84 -0.60 -52.30
CA SER A 39 -28.41 -0.85 -50.99
C SER A 39 -29.13 -2.20 -51.06
N SER A 40 -28.40 -3.28 -50.86
CA SER A 40 -28.99 -4.56 -50.50
C SER A 40 -29.53 -4.41 -49.08
N GLY A 41 -30.71 -3.78 -48.96
CA GLY A 41 -31.48 -3.75 -47.74
C GLY A 41 -31.86 -5.18 -47.40
N VAL A 42 -31.10 -5.80 -46.52
CA VAL A 42 -31.48 -7.08 -45.92
C VAL A 42 -32.67 -6.76 -45.01
N GLN A 43 -33.88 -7.07 -45.48
CA GLN A 43 -35.05 -7.14 -44.61
C GLN A 43 -34.87 -8.40 -43.74
N LEU A 44 -34.08 -8.28 -42.67
CA LEU A 44 -34.08 -9.27 -41.60
C LEU A 44 -35.48 -9.22 -40.99
N SER A 45 -36.12 -10.38 -40.91
CA SER A 45 -37.40 -10.48 -40.23
C SER A 45 -37.22 -10.08 -38.76
N GLU A 46 -38.22 -9.43 -38.17
CA GLU A 46 -38.18 -8.96 -36.79
C GLU A 46 -37.84 -10.09 -35.78
N LYS A 47 -38.18 -11.33 -36.15
CA LYS A 47 -37.79 -12.56 -35.43
C LYS A 47 -36.28 -12.83 -35.44
N GLU A 48 -35.61 -12.72 -36.60
CA GLU A 48 -34.16 -12.91 -36.69
C GLU A 48 -33.37 -11.83 -35.93
N ILE A 49 -33.95 -10.63 -35.80
CA ILE A 49 -33.37 -9.55 -34.99
C ILE A 49 -33.52 -9.90 -33.50
N ALA A 50 -34.70 -10.35 -33.07
CA ALA A 50 -34.94 -10.78 -31.70
C ALA A 50 -34.00 -11.94 -31.30
N ASP A 51 -33.85 -12.95 -32.15
CA ASP A 51 -32.99 -14.12 -31.89
C ASP A 51 -31.51 -13.71 -31.75
N LYS A 52 -31.02 -12.81 -32.60
CA LYS A 52 -29.63 -12.30 -32.51
C LYS A 52 -29.40 -11.44 -31.27
N VAL A 53 -30.39 -10.64 -30.88
CA VAL A 53 -30.32 -9.84 -29.65
C VAL A 53 -30.31 -10.75 -28.44
N GLU A 54 -31.16 -11.76 -28.40
CA GLU A 54 -31.20 -12.74 -27.30
C GLU A 54 -29.88 -13.50 -27.20
N GLN A 55 -29.33 -13.96 -28.31
CA GLN A 55 -28.02 -14.63 -28.35
C GLN A 55 -26.88 -13.71 -27.89
N GLY A 56 -26.88 -12.44 -28.32
CA GLY A 56 -25.89 -11.46 -27.90
C GLY A 56 -25.98 -11.12 -26.40
N VAL A 57 -27.20 -10.96 -25.88
CA VAL A 57 -27.45 -10.73 -24.45
C VAL A 57 -27.02 -11.94 -23.63
N ALA A 58 -27.36 -13.16 -24.06
CA ALA A 58 -26.95 -14.38 -23.37
C ALA A 58 -25.41 -14.51 -23.32
N GLN A 59 -24.72 -14.19 -24.42
CA GLN A 59 -23.27 -14.24 -24.48
C GLN A 59 -22.61 -13.18 -23.56
N GLU A 60 -23.13 -11.95 -23.54
CA GLU A 60 -22.61 -10.91 -22.66
C GLU A 60 -22.90 -11.19 -21.17
N LEU A 61 -24.09 -11.72 -20.86
CA LEU A 61 -24.40 -12.16 -19.50
C LEU A 61 -23.44 -13.26 -19.03
N ALA A 62 -23.15 -14.25 -19.88
CA ALA A 62 -22.18 -15.30 -19.57
C ALA A 62 -20.78 -14.72 -19.31
N ARG A 63 -20.33 -13.79 -20.16
CA ARG A 63 -19.04 -13.11 -20.01
C ARG A 63 -18.97 -12.30 -18.71
N ILE A 64 -20.01 -11.54 -18.37
CA ILE A 64 -20.07 -10.75 -17.13
C ILE A 64 -20.06 -11.67 -15.91
N LEU A 65 -20.80 -12.77 -15.94
CA LEU A 65 -20.82 -13.74 -14.84
C LEU A 65 -19.45 -14.39 -14.62
N GLU A 66 -18.76 -14.79 -15.68
CA GLU A 66 -17.41 -15.33 -15.57
C GLU A 66 -16.42 -14.30 -15.01
N GLN A 67 -16.47 -13.06 -15.52
CA GLN A 67 -15.58 -11.99 -15.08
C GLN A 67 -15.80 -11.60 -13.62
N THR A 68 -17.06 -11.59 -13.16
CA THR A 68 -17.41 -11.31 -11.76
C THR A 68 -16.97 -12.44 -10.83
N GLN A 69 -17.10 -13.70 -11.24
CA GLN A 69 -16.60 -14.84 -10.46
C GLN A 69 -15.08 -14.81 -10.30
N LEU A 70 -14.33 -14.53 -11.39
CA LEU A 70 -12.88 -14.41 -11.34
C LEU A 70 -12.43 -13.25 -10.43
N ALA A 71 -13.08 -12.09 -10.53
CA ALA A 71 -12.79 -10.95 -9.66
C ALA A 71 -13.07 -11.27 -8.18
N ALA A 72 -14.16 -11.99 -7.89
CA ALA A 72 -14.49 -12.42 -6.53
C ALA A 72 -13.44 -13.41 -5.97
N MET A 73 -12.96 -14.36 -6.79
CA MET A 73 -11.89 -15.28 -6.37
C MET A 73 -10.58 -14.54 -6.09
N GLN A 74 -10.16 -13.63 -6.97
CA GLN A 74 -8.94 -12.83 -6.77
C GLN A 74 -9.05 -11.92 -5.54
N ALA A 75 -10.22 -11.33 -5.29
CA ALA A 75 -10.44 -10.52 -4.09
C ALA A 75 -10.33 -11.36 -2.82
N LYS A 76 -10.89 -12.57 -2.81
CA LYS A 76 -10.79 -13.51 -1.68
C LYS A 76 -9.34 -13.96 -1.44
N GLU A 77 -8.60 -14.26 -2.50
CA GLU A 77 -7.18 -14.64 -2.41
C GLU A 77 -6.33 -13.49 -1.84
N ARG A 78 -6.53 -12.25 -2.32
CA ARG A 78 -5.87 -11.06 -1.76
C ARG A 78 -6.22 -10.83 -0.29
N GLN A 79 -7.47 -11.04 0.10
CA GLN A 79 -7.90 -10.90 1.50
C GLN A 79 -7.27 -11.98 2.39
N ALA A 80 -7.20 -13.23 1.94
CA ALA A 80 -6.54 -14.32 2.66
C ALA A 80 -5.04 -14.03 2.84
N SER A 81 -4.34 -13.64 1.77
CA SER A 81 -2.93 -13.25 1.83
C SER A 81 -2.68 -12.06 2.76
N THR A 82 -3.56 -11.05 2.75
CA THR A 82 -3.44 -9.90 3.67
C THR A 82 -3.62 -10.32 5.12
N ALA A 83 -4.57 -11.22 5.41
CA ALA A 83 -4.80 -11.72 6.76
C ALA A 83 -3.62 -12.56 7.28
N GLU A 84 -3.03 -13.39 6.43
CA GLU A 84 -1.81 -14.15 6.74
C GLU A 84 -0.64 -13.22 7.05
N LEU A 85 -0.38 -12.23 6.20
CA LEU A 85 0.66 -11.22 6.43
C LEU A 85 0.45 -10.45 7.73
N LEU A 86 -0.78 -10.08 8.06
CA LEU A 86 -1.09 -9.39 9.32
C LEU A 86 -0.85 -10.28 10.54
N ASN A 87 -1.12 -11.59 10.42
CA ASN A 87 -0.81 -12.55 11.49
C ASN A 87 0.70 -12.71 11.65
N GLU A 88 1.46 -12.84 10.56
CA GLU A 88 2.93 -12.90 10.61
C GLU A 88 3.53 -11.63 11.23
N ILE A 89 3.01 -10.45 10.88
CA ILE A 89 3.43 -9.18 11.50
C ILE A 89 3.12 -9.19 12.99
N ARG A 90 1.94 -9.67 13.41
CA ARG A 90 1.59 -9.76 14.83
C ARG A 90 2.52 -10.73 15.58
N ASP A 91 2.78 -11.89 15.02
CA ASP A 91 3.61 -12.92 15.66
C ASP A 91 5.07 -12.46 15.75
N THR A 92 5.60 -11.86 14.68
CA THR A 92 6.95 -11.30 14.68
C THR A 92 7.08 -10.13 15.65
N THR A 93 6.09 -9.23 15.73
CA THR A 93 6.10 -8.13 16.70
C THR A 93 5.99 -8.61 18.15
N ALA A 94 5.21 -9.66 18.41
CA ALA A 94 5.14 -10.29 19.73
C ALA A 94 6.50 -10.91 20.12
N LEU A 95 7.12 -11.68 19.23
CA LEU A 95 8.45 -12.26 19.45
C LEU A 95 9.53 -11.19 19.68
N LEU A 96 9.48 -10.09 18.94
CA LEU A 96 10.40 -8.97 19.14
C LEU A 96 10.13 -8.23 20.47
N GLY A 97 8.88 -8.12 20.89
CA GLY A 97 8.50 -7.55 22.18
C GLY A 97 8.93 -8.38 23.38
N GLU A 98 8.87 -9.72 23.26
CA GLU A 98 9.38 -10.64 24.27
C GLU A 98 10.91 -10.68 24.31
N ARG A 99 11.56 -10.58 23.15
CA ARG A 99 13.03 -10.61 23.02
C ARG A 99 13.68 -9.26 23.31
N ARG A 100 12.94 -8.13 23.24
CA ARG A 100 13.41 -6.86 23.78
C ARG A 100 13.60 -7.02 25.28
N GLY A 101 14.86 -7.15 25.68
CA GLY A 101 15.31 -7.26 27.07
C GLY A 101 14.94 -6.08 27.99
N GLU A 102 14.00 -5.21 27.61
CA GLU A 102 13.47 -4.10 28.41
C GLU A 102 12.94 -4.55 29.78
N LYS A 103 12.58 -5.83 29.93
CA LYS A 103 12.12 -6.43 31.18
C LYS A 103 13.20 -7.22 31.94
N SER A 104 14.40 -7.39 31.38
CA SER A 104 15.45 -8.14 32.07
C SER A 104 16.00 -7.32 33.25
N PRO A 105 16.21 -7.93 34.43
CA PRO A 105 16.88 -7.28 35.55
C PRO A 105 18.24 -6.68 35.18
N THR A 106 19.00 -7.32 34.28
CA THR A 106 20.31 -6.82 33.84
C THR A 106 20.19 -5.57 32.97
N PHE A 107 19.16 -5.49 32.14
CA PHE A 107 18.86 -4.30 31.33
C PHE A 107 18.48 -3.11 32.21
N GLN A 108 17.63 -3.34 33.22
CA GLN A 108 17.26 -2.30 34.19
C GLN A 108 18.47 -1.85 35.02
N SER A 109 19.35 -2.78 35.41
CA SER A 109 20.63 -2.46 36.06
C SER A 109 21.53 -1.59 35.17
N ALA A 110 21.69 -1.96 33.91
CA ALA A 110 22.48 -1.19 32.95
C ALA A 110 21.91 0.22 32.71
N LEU A 111 20.58 0.36 32.66
CA LEU A 111 19.92 1.67 32.59
C LEU A 111 20.19 2.52 33.83
N ALA A 112 20.06 1.95 35.03
CA ALA A 112 20.34 2.67 36.27
C ALA A 112 21.79 3.15 36.33
N LYS A 113 22.75 2.31 35.93
CA LYS A 113 24.18 2.69 35.87
C LYS A 113 24.47 3.73 34.79
N ARG A 114 23.80 3.67 33.63
CA ARG A 114 23.86 4.74 32.61
C ARG A 114 23.41 6.07 33.18
N ASP A 115 22.29 6.07 33.90
CA ASP A 115 21.71 7.28 34.47
C ASP A 115 22.59 7.86 35.59
N ALA A 116 23.28 7.01 36.35
CA ALA A 116 24.29 7.43 37.32
C ALA A 116 25.49 8.14 36.65
N VAL A 117 26.01 7.60 35.53
CA VAL A 117 27.06 8.28 34.75
C VAL A 117 26.57 9.65 34.27
N ALA A 118 25.36 9.71 33.72
CA ALA A 118 24.79 10.96 33.25
C ALA A 118 24.57 11.97 34.39
N ALA A 119 24.19 11.50 35.58
CA ALA A 119 24.05 12.34 36.77
C ALA A 119 25.39 12.90 37.24
N CYS A 120 26.42 12.06 37.35
CA CYS A 120 27.77 12.51 37.73
C CYS A 120 28.30 13.54 36.72
N LEU A 121 28.19 13.28 35.42
CA LEU A 121 28.65 14.21 34.40
C LEU A 121 27.92 15.55 34.46
N ARG A 122 26.61 15.54 34.76
CA ARG A 122 25.84 16.77 34.97
C ARG A 122 26.32 17.55 36.20
N GLU A 123 26.57 16.87 37.31
CA GLU A 123 27.04 17.49 38.56
C GLU A 123 28.46 18.05 38.43
N LYS A 124 29.36 17.31 37.76
CA LYS A 124 30.77 17.71 37.61
C LYS A 124 31.03 18.62 36.41
N GLY A 125 29.98 19.06 35.71
CA GLY A 125 30.10 20.00 34.58
C GLY A 125 30.82 19.40 33.36
N GLY A 126 30.62 18.11 33.10
CA GLY A 126 31.22 17.41 31.97
C GLY A 126 32.67 16.94 32.18
N ARG A 127 33.22 17.06 33.39
CA ARG A 127 34.54 16.50 33.73
C ARG A 127 34.47 14.98 33.80
N THR A 128 34.78 14.33 32.67
CA THR A 128 34.67 12.88 32.50
C THR A 128 35.60 12.07 33.40
N LEU A 129 36.78 12.61 33.74
CA LEU A 129 37.74 11.97 34.63
C LEU A 129 37.24 11.85 36.08
N ASP A 130 36.32 12.72 36.51
CA ASP A 130 35.77 12.70 37.88
C ASP A 130 34.68 11.62 38.05
N CYS A 131 34.15 11.07 36.96
CA CYS A 131 33.06 10.09 36.93
C CYS A 131 33.51 8.70 36.47
N TRP A 132 34.80 8.38 36.67
CA TRP A 132 35.41 7.15 36.15
C TRP A 132 34.86 5.88 36.83
N GLU A 133 34.42 6.00 38.09
CA GLU A 133 33.86 4.89 38.86
C GLU A 133 32.50 4.48 38.31
N GLU A 134 31.59 5.44 38.11
CA GLU A 134 30.27 5.19 37.52
C GLU A 134 30.39 4.62 36.09
N VAL A 135 31.37 5.09 35.32
CA VAL A 135 31.66 4.55 33.98
C VAL A 135 32.18 3.11 34.07
N GLY A 136 32.99 2.79 35.08
CA GLY A 136 33.47 1.43 35.34
C GLY A 136 32.33 0.47 35.67
N GLU A 137 31.42 0.89 36.57
CA GLU A 137 30.23 0.11 36.92
C GLU A 137 29.28 -0.07 35.73
N PHE A 138 29.07 0.98 34.94
CA PHE A 138 28.25 0.91 33.73
C PHE A 138 28.82 -0.08 32.72
N LYS A 139 30.15 -0.09 32.51
CA LYS A 139 30.81 -1.07 31.64
C LYS A 139 30.61 -2.51 32.12
N GLN A 140 30.67 -2.77 33.42
CA GLN A 140 30.41 -4.10 33.96
C GLN A 140 28.96 -4.53 33.73
N ALA A 141 27.99 -3.65 34.01
CA ALA A 141 26.58 -3.92 33.80
C ALA A 141 26.25 -4.17 32.31
N VAL A 142 26.88 -3.42 31.39
CA VAL A 142 26.75 -3.65 29.95
C VAL A 142 27.36 -4.99 29.55
N GLY A 143 28.54 -5.35 30.07
CA GLY A 143 29.15 -6.65 29.77
C GLY A 143 28.32 -7.84 30.28
N GLU A 144 27.60 -7.70 31.38
CA GLU A 144 26.61 -8.69 31.84
C GLU A 144 25.41 -8.77 30.92
N LEU A 145 24.84 -7.63 30.54
CA LEU A 145 23.72 -7.55 29.60
C LEU A 145 24.08 -8.16 28.23
N GLU A 146 25.28 -7.89 27.71
CA GLU A 146 25.76 -8.46 26.45
C GLU A 146 25.90 -9.99 26.54
N ARG A 147 26.42 -10.50 27.66
CA ARG A 147 26.52 -11.96 27.88
C ARG A 147 25.14 -12.61 27.91
N GLU A 148 24.17 -12.01 28.60
CA GLU A 148 22.80 -12.50 28.62
C GLU A 148 22.17 -12.46 27.22
N PHE A 149 22.35 -11.35 26.49
CA PHE A 149 21.83 -11.18 25.14
C PHE A 149 22.37 -12.25 24.18
N VAL A 150 23.68 -12.52 24.22
CA VAL A 150 24.30 -13.56 23.39
C VAL A 150 23.85 -14.97 23.81
N ALA A 151 23.70 -15.23 25.11
CA ALA A 151 23.23 -16.52 25.62
C ALA A 151 21.77 -16.81 25.24
N GLY A 152 20.88 -15.81 25.27
CA GLY A 152 19.49 -15.92 24.82
C GLY A 152 19.30 -15.89 23.30
N SER A 153 20.39 -15.71 22.53
CA SER A 153 20.38 -15.69 21.05
C SER A 153 20.77 -17.04 20.42
N LYS A 154 21.04 -18.07 21.24
CA LYS A 154 21.24 -19.47 20.82
C LYS A 154 19.96 -20.27 20.96
#